data_AF-A0AA96FQX8-F1
#
_entry.id   AF-A0AA96FQX8-F1
#
_cell.length_a   1.000
_cell.length_b   1.000
_cell.length_c   1.000
_cell.angle_alpha   90.00
_cell.angle_beta   90.00
_cell.angle_gamma   90.00
#
_symmetry.space_group_name_H-M   'P 1'
#
loop_
_entity.id
_entity.type
_entity.pdbx_description
1 polymer ?
#
loop_
_entity_poly.entity_id
_entity_poly.type
_entity_poly.pdbx_seq_one_letter_code
_entity_poly.pdbx_strand_id
1 'polypeptide(L)' 'MALLNWRSADHYDPTGDKPCVICTKPTPLRSDKGKPVHKVCAEAWIDAHTSKEGDK' A
#
# COMPACT_ATOMS: atom_id res chain seq x y z
N MET A 1 12.76 6.29 5.38
CA MET A 1 11.42 6.45 4.76
C MET A 1 11.48 5.94 3.33
N ALA A 2 11.29 4.63 3.14
CA ALA A 2 11.09 4.10 1.79
C ALA A 2 9.66 4.47 1.35
N LEU A 3 9.56 5.31 0.32
CA LEU A 3 8.26 5.78 -0.20
C LEU A 3 7.84 4.86 -1.35
N LEU A 4 6.64 4.29 -1.24
CA LEU A 4 5.98 3.60 -2.35
C LEU A 4 5.73 4.57 -3.51
N ASN A 5 5.87 4.08 -4.75
CA ASN A 5 5.64 4.90 -5.94
C ASN A 5 4.14 4.99 -6.28
N TRP A 6 3.40 5.85 -5.58
CA TRP A 6 1.96 6.06 -5.81
C TRP A 6 1.60 6.82 -7.10
N ARG A 7 2.56 7.10 -7.98
CA ARG A 7 2.33 7.92 -9.19
C ARG A 7 1.65 7.15 -10.33
N SER A 8 1.63 5.83 -10.28
CA SER A 8 1.01 5.00 -11.32
C SER A 8 -0.52 4.94 -11.14
N ALA A 9 -1.25 5.06 -12.24
CA ALA A 9 -2.70 4.88 -12.24
C ALA A 9 -3.14 3.47 -11.81
N ASP A 10 -2.27 2.46 -11.95
CA ASP A 10 -2.46 1.09 -11.44
C ASP A 10 -2.77 0.99 -9.95
N HIS A 11 -2.39 2.00 -9.16
CA HIS A 11 -2.72 2.03 -7.74
C HIS A 11 -4.19 2.37 -7.48
N TYR A 12 -4.92 2.90 -8.46
CA TYR A 12 -6.32 3.25 -8.32
C TYR A 12 -7.19 2.25 -9.06
N ASP A 13 -7.97 1.48 -8.33
CA ASP A 13 -8.89 0.48 -8.88
C ASP A 13 -10.33 1.02 -8.82
N PRO A 14 -10.90 1.48 -9.95
CA PRO A 14 -12.26 2.00 -10.01
C PRO A 14 -13.33 0.91 -9.95
N THR A 15 -12.95 -0.37 -9.99
CA THR A 15 -13.90 -1.49 -10.01
C THR A 15 -14.59 -1.73 -8.67
N GLY A 16 -14.07 -1.15 -7.58
CA GLY A 16 -14.74 -1.14 -6.29
C GLY A 16 -13.78 -1.08 -5.10
N ASP A 17 -14.30 -0.57 -3.99
CA ASP A 17 -13.58 -0.54 -2.73
C ASP A 17 -13.40 -1.95 -2.17
N LYS A 18 -12.14 -2.30 -1.86
CA LYS A 18 -11.80 -3.55 -1.16
C LYS A 18 -11.27 -3.23 0.24
N PRO A 19 -11.45 -4.12 1.23
CA PRO A 19 -10.97 -3.88 2.58
C PRO A 19 -9.43 -3.82 2.59
N CYS A 20 -8.87 -2.77 3.20
CA CYS A 20 -7.44 -2.62 3.39
C CYS A 20 -6.87 -3.79 4.20
N VAL A 21 -5.78 -4.41 3.75
CA VAL A 21 -5.17 -5.55 4.47
C VAL A 21 -4.54 -5.19 5.82
N ILE A 22 -4.43 -3.89 6.15
CA ILE A 22 -3.84 -3.38 7.40
C ILE A 22 -4.93 -2.91 8.36
N CYS A 23 -5.79 -1.99 7.92
CA CYS A 23 -6.80 -1.36 8.78
C CYS A 23 -8.25 -1.83 8.50
N THR A 24 -8.43 -2.78 7.58
CA THR A 24 -9.71 -3.39 7.16
C THR A 24 -10.79 -2.44 6.63
N LYS A 25 -10.51 -1.14 6.54
CA LYS A 25 -11.44 -0.14 5.98
C LYS A 25 -11.48 -0.23 4.45
N PRO A 26 -12.62 0.06 3.81
CA PRO A 26 -12.73 0.07 2.36
C PRO A 26 -11.73 1.05 1.74
N THR A 27 -11.10 0.63 0.64
CA THR A 27 -10.17 1.45 -0.13
C THR A 27 -10.24 1.15 -1.63
N PRO A 28 -10.23 2.19 -2.49
CA PRO A 28 -10.08 2.01 -3.93
C PRO A 28 -8.60 1.84 -4.29
N LEU A 29 -7.68 2.03 -3.33
CA LEU A 29 -6.25 2.00 -3.57
C LEU A 29 -5.69 0.57 -3.52
N ARG A 30 -4.66 0.34 -4.33
CA ARG A 30 -3.90 -0.91 -4.44
C ARG A 30 -2.42 -0.61 -4.22
N SER A 31 -1.73 -1.49 -3.49
CA SER A 31 -0.28 -1.51 -3.39
C SER A 31 0.33 -1.87 -4.74
N ASP A 32 1.64 -1.68 -4.89
CA ASP A 32 2.41 -2.13 -6.06
C ASP A 32 2.17 -3.62 -6.43
N LYS A 33 1.93 -4.48 -5.43
CA LYS A 33 1.57 -5.90 -5.61
C LYS A 33 0.08 -6.16 -5.85
N GLY A 34 -0.73 -5.14 -6.16
CA GLY A 34 -2.18 -5.24 -6.39
C GLY A 34 -3.04 -5.49 -5.13
N LYS A 35 -2.44 -5.48 -3.93
CA LYS A 35 -3.18 -5.71 -2.67
C LYS A 35 -3.94 -4.44 -2.23
N PRO A 36 -5.19 -4.54 -1.76
CA PRO A 36 -5.94 -3.37 -1.30
C PRO A 36 -5.30 -2.76 -0.04
N VAL A 37 -4.83 -1.52 -0.13
CA VAL A 37 -4.19 -0.82 0.98
C VAL A 37 -4.27 0.68 0.79
N HIS A 38 -4.53 1.43 1.87
CA HIS A 38 -4.41 2.89 1.83
C HIS A 38 -2.95 3.30 1.73
N LYS A 39 -2.70 4.44 1.08
CA LYS A 39 -1.37 5.06 0.99
C LYS A 39 -0.66 5.11 2.34
N VAL A 40 -1.31 5.73 3.32
CA VAL A 40 -0.76 5.92 4.66
C VAL A 40 -0.54 4.60 5.40
N CYS A 41 -1.39 3.60 5.20
CA CYS A 41 -1.23 2.30 5.84
C CYS A 41 -0.01 1.56 5.28
N ALA A 42 0.18 1.60 3.95
CA ALA A 42 1.33 0.98 3.33
C ALA A 42 2.64 1.70 3.69
N GLU A 43 2.64 3.04 3.70
CA GLU A 43 3.79 3.84 4.13
C GLU A 43 4.15 3.57 5.60
N ALA A 44 3.15 3.52 6.50
CA ALA A 44 3.37 3.18 7.91
C ALA A 44 3.87 1.74 8.11
N TRP A 45 3.36 0.79 7.31
CA TRP A 45 3.85 -0.59 7.34
C TRP A 45 5.30 -0.68 6.86
N ILE A 46 5.64 0.02 5.77
CA ILE A 46 7.03 0.07 5.30
C ILE A 46 7.91 0.74 6.34
N ASP A 47 7.50 1.85 6.96
CA ASP A 47 8.30 2.50 7.99
C ASP A 47 8.55 1.57 9.19
N ALA A 48 7.51 0.82 9.61
CA ALA A 48 7.62 -0.17 10.68
C ALA A 48 8.46 -1.41 10.29
N HIS A 49 8.43 -1.85 9.03
CA HIS A 49 9.10 -3.08 8.56
C HIS A 49 10.44 -2.84 7.86
N THR A 50 10.74 -1.63 7.38
CA THR A 50 12.02 -1.25 6.71
C THR A 50 13.19 -1.13 7.68
N SER A 51 12.98 -1.41 8.97
CA SER A 51 14.04 -1.48 9.97
C SER A 51 14.92 -2.74 9.83
N LYS A 52 14.57 -3.70 8.95
CA LYS A 52 15.46 -4.78 8.54
C LYS A 52 15.22 -5.11 7.06
N GLU A 53 16.32 -5.28 6.30
CA GLU A 53 16.40 -5.77 4.91
C GLU A 53 16.11 -4.69 3.84
N GLY A 54 17.09 -4.10 3.15
CA GLY A 54 18.49 -4.51 3.03
C GLY A 54 18.66 -5.89 2.38
N ASP A 55 17.71 -6.34 1.55
CA ASP A 55 17.85 -7.60 0.80
C ASP A 55 18.69 -7.37 -0.46
N LYS A 56 20.00 -7.47 -0.22
CA LYS A 56 21.10 -7.97 -1.07
C LYS A 56 20.99 -7.94 -2.60
#